data_AF-A0A1Y4SDG3-F1
#
_entry.id   AF-A0A1Y4SDG3-F1
#
_cell.length_a   1.000
_cell.length_b   1.000
_cell.length_c   1.000
_cell.angle_alpha   90.00
_cell.angle_beta   90.00
_cell.angle_gamma   90.00
#
_symmetry.space_group_name_H-M   'P 1'
#
loop_
_entity.id
_entity.type
_entity.pdbx_description
1 polymer ?
#
loop_
_entity_poly.entity_id
_entity_poly.type
_entity_poly.pdbx_seq_one_letter_code
_entity_poly.pdbx_strand_id
1 'polypeptide(L)'
;MKKIRYFIPSIILMIIIFMFSQQKGNESSGLSSQIVLWIQTYLHIPITELIVRKAAHMSEYAVLTLTFIYGFYKNQYPLKKIIVYSLICAFLYACTDEFHQLFIGGRAGQFTDVLIDTCGALIAIVIYYFYNYWKRKNSSLK
;
A
#
# COMPACT_ATOMS: atom_id res chain seq x y z
N MET A 1 -6.20 -2.63 -27.93
CA MET A 1 -5.55 -3.66 -27.06
C MET A 1 -5.10 -2.99 -25.77
N LYS A 2 -5.41 -3.56 -24.61
CA LYS A 2 -4.93 -3.06 -23.33
C LYS A 2 -3.41 -3.28 -23.24
N LYS A 3 -2.67 -2.27 -22.79
CA LYS A 3 -1.21 -2.31 -22.72
C LYS A 3 -0.78 -2.67 -21.30
N ILE A 4 -0.15 -3.83 -21.16
CA ILE A 4 0.34 -4.34 -19.88
C ILE A 4 1.46 -3.48 -19.29
N ARG A 5 2.22 -2.77 -20.14
CA ARG A 5 3.33 -1.88 -19.72
C ARG A 5 2.95 -0.83 -18.68
N TYR A 6 1.67 -0.45 -18.57
CA TYR A 6 1.23 0.53 -17.58
C TYR A 6 1.20 -0.03 -16.15
N PHE A 7 1.32 -1.35 -15.98
CA PHE A 7 1.42 -2.02 -14.68
C PHE A 7 2.87 -2.28 -14.25
N ILE A 8 3.88 -1.88 -15.03
CA ILE A 8 5.30 -2.00 -14.64
C ILE A 8 5.56 -1.39 -13.26
N PRO A 9 5.06 -0.18 -12.92
CA PRO A 9 5.25 0.37 -11.57
C PRO A 9 4.65 -0.50 -10.46
N SER A 10 3.51 -1.16 -10.73
CA SER A 10 2.87 -2.08 -9.78
C SER A 10 3.74 -3.30 -9.54
N ILE A 11 4.29 -3.89 -10.60
CA ILE A 11 5.18 -5.05 -10.48
C ILE A 11 6.45 -4.68 -9.71
N ILE A 12 7.04 -3.51 -9.97
CA ILE A 12 8.22 -3.03 -9.22
C ILE A 12 7.89 -2.88 -7.74
N LEU A 13 6.76 -2.25 -7.38
CA LEU A 13 6.39 -2.11 -5.97
C LEU A 13 6.05 -3.45 -5.31
N MET A 14 5.41 -4.38 -6.01
CA MET A 14 5.21 -5.73 -5.49
C MET A 14 6.55 -6.41 -5.19
N ILE A 15 7.56 -6.27 -6.06
CA ILE A 15 8.89 -6.83 -5.78
C ILE A 15 9.50 -6.18 -4.53
N ILE A 16 9.39 -4.86 -4.39
CA ILE A 16 9.91 -4.12 -3.22
C ILE A 16 9.21 -4.57 -1.92
N ILE A 17 7.88 -4.64 -1.92
CA ILE A 17 7.09 -5.09 -0.76
C ILE A 17 7.47 -6.53 -0.40
N PHE A 18 7.57 -7.41 -1.39
CA PHE A 18 7.99 -8.79 -1.17
C PHE A 18 9.39 -8.88 -0.54
N MET A 19 10.34 -8.06 -0.99
CA MET A 19 11.69 -8.01 -0.40
C MET A 19 11.67 -7.53 1.06
N PHE A 20 10.83 -6.55 1.41
CA PHE A 20 10.66 -6.11 2.80
C PHE A 20 9.94 -7.15 3.65
N SER A 21 8.95 -7.83 3.09
CA SER A 21 8.22 -8.93 3.73
C SER A 21 9.12 -10.12 4.03
N GLN A 22 10.08 -10.43 3.15
CA GLN A 22 11.05 -11.52 3.33
C GLN A 22 11.98 -11.35 4.55
N GLN A 23 12.10 -10.13 5.10
CA GLN A 23 12.95 -9.88 6.26
C GLN A 23 12.39 -10.57 7.51
N LYS A 24 13.24 -11.33 8.21
CA LYS A 24 12.92 -11.96 9.49
C LYS A 24 12.45 -10.91 10.50
N GLY A 25 11.60 -11.31 11.45
CA GLY A 25 11.03 -10.40 12.45
C GLY A 25 12.07 -9.54 13.18
N ASN A 26 13.22 -10.11 13.54
CA ASN A 26 14.30 -9.42 14.25
C ASN A 26 15.12 -8.44 13.37
N GLU A 27 15.13 -8.61 12.04
CA GLU A 27 15.81 -7.69 11.12
C GLU A 27 14.89 -6.52 10.74
N SER A 28 13.60 -6.80 10.52
CA SER A 28 12.58 -5.79 10.26
C SER A 28 12.40 -4.80 11.43
N SER A 29 12.62 -5.26 12.66
CA SER A 29 12.58 -4.42 13.86
C SER A 29 13.68 -3.36 13.92
N GLY A 30 14.83 -3.58 13.27
CA GLY A 30 15.98 -2.67 13.31
C GLY A 30 15.69 -1.30 12.66
N LEU A 31 15.13 -1.30 11.44
CA LEU A 31 14.77 -0.07 10.72
C LEU A 31 13.67 0.71 11.44
N SER A 32 12.63 0.00 11.89
CA SER A 32 11.51 0.60 12.62
C SER A 32 11.97 1.21 13.94
N SER A 33 12.91 0.56 14.65
CA SER A 33 13.48 1.08 15.90
C SER A 33 14.25 2.39 15.71
N GLN A 34 14.98 2.56 14.60
CA GLN A 34 15.68 3.82 14.30
C GLN A 34 14.69 4.98 14.10
N ILE A 35 13.58 4.73 13.40
CA ILE A 35 12.53 5.73 13.19
C ILE A 35 11.86 6.08 14.52
N VAL A 36 11.54 5.08 15.35
CA VAL A 36 10.99 5.30 16.70
C VAL A 36 11.92 6.17 17.54
N LEU A 37 13.21 5.85 17.56
CA LEU A 37 14.21 6.62 18.33
C LEU A 37 14.28 8.07 17.85
N TRP A 38 14.26 8.29 16.53
CA TRP A 38 14.25 9.64 15.95
C TRP A 38 12.99 10.42 16.38
N ILE A 39 11.80 9.81 16.27
CA ILE A 39 10.54 10.45 16.68
C ILE A 39 10.56 10.79 18.18
N GLN A 40 10.96 9.86 19.04
CA GLN A 40 11.00 10.08 20.48
C GLN A 40 12.04 11.14 20.88
N THR A 41 13.19 11.18 20.19
CA THR A 41 14.27 12.14 20.47
C THR A 41 13.91 13.56 20.06
N TYR A 42 13.36 13.75 18.86
CA TYR A 42 13.14 15.08 18.28
C TYR A 42 11.72 15.61 18.44
N LEU A 43 10.72 14.73 18.49
CA LEU A 43 9.30 15.11 18.59
C LEU A 43 8.73 14.86 19.98
N HIS A 44 9.44 14.12 20.85
CA HIS A 44 8.98 13.73 22.18
C HIS A 44 7.61 13.03 22.20
N ILE A 45 7.25 12.37 21.09
CA ILE A 45 6.00 11.62 20.97
C ILE A 45 6.26 10.15 21.35
N PRO A 46 5.55 9.60 22.34
CA PRO A 46 5.66 8.18 22.65
C PRO A 46 5.00 7.36 21.54
N ILE A 47 5.82 6.65 20.77
CA ILE A 47 5.38 5.76 19.69
C ILE A 47 6.09 4.41 19.80
N THR A 48 5.39 3.35 19.41
CA THR A 48 5.94 1.98 19.42
C THR A 48 6.39 1.57 18.02
N GLU A 49 7.37 0.67 17.97
CA GLU A 49 7.87 0.08 16.72
C GLU A 49 6.75 -0.59 15.92
N LEU A 50 5.81 -1.24 16.61
CA LEU A 50 4.63 -1.87 16.01
C LEU A 50 3.78 -0.86 15.21
N ILE A 51 3.56 0.34 15.76
CA ILE A 51 2.77 1.39 15.09
C ILE A 51 3.52 1.89 13.85
N VAL A 52 4.82 2.16 13.97
CA VAL A 52 5.64 2.63 12.84
C VAL A 52 5.65 1.60 11.71
N ARG A 53 5.85 0.32 12.04
CA ARG A 53 5.85 -0.77 11.05
C ARG A 53 4.49 -0.91 10.37
N LYS A 54 3.39 -0.90 11.13
CA LYS A 54 2.03 -0.99 10.57
C LYS A 54 1.69 0.20 9.68
N ALA A 55 2.14 1.41 10.05
CA ALA A 55 1.99 2.60 9.22
C ALA A 55 2.83 2.52 7.93
N ALA A 56 4.03 1.93 7.99
CA ALA A 56 4.87 1.72 6.81
C ALA A 56 4.19 0.78 5.80
N HIS A 57 3.75 -0.41 6.23
CA HIS A 57 3.03 -1.35 5.36
C HIS A 57 1.75 -0.74 4.79
N MET A 58 0.93 -0.09 5.62
CA MET A 58 -0.25 0.64 5.14
C MET A 58 0.10 1.68 4.05
N SER A 59 1.23 2.37 4.20
CA SER A 59 1.71 3.35 3.21
C SER A 59 2.19 2.68 1.92
N GLU A 60 2.90 1.55 2.01
CA GLU A 60 3.32 0.75 0.86
C GLU A 60 2.12 0.30 0.02
N TYR A 61 1.07 -0.22 0.67
CA TYR A 61 -0.16 -0.64 -0.01
C TYR A 61 -0.97 0.52 -0.57
N ALA A 62 -0.93 1.70 0.07
CA ALA A 62 -1.50 2.92 -0.51
C ALA A 62 -0.80 3.28 -1.83
N VAL A 63 0.54 3.30 -1.85
CA VAL A 63 1.31 3.61 -3.08
C VAL A 63 1.11 2.52 -4.13
N LEU A 64 1.14 1.24 -3.76
CA LEU A 64 0.83 0.12 -4.66
C LEU A 64 -0.54 0.31 -5.33
N THR A 65 -1.56 0.69 -4.56
CA THR A 65 -2.90 0.94 -5.08
C THR A 65 -2.92 2.10 -6.09
N LEU A 66 -2.16 3.18 -5.84
CA LEU A 66 -2.01 4.27 -6.81
C LEU A 66 -1.39 3.80 -8.13
N THR A 67 -0.43 2.86 -8.09
CA THR A 67 0.14 2.29 -9.32
C THR A 67 -0.88 1.43 -10.09
N PHE A 68 -1.72 0.65 -9.40
CA PHE A 68 -2.81 -0.09 -10.05
C PHE A 68 -3.83 0.87 -10.68
N ILE A 69 -4.20 1.93 -9.95
CA ILE A 69 -5.07 3.00 -10.45
C ILE A 69 -4.47 3.60 -11.73
N TYR A 70 -3.18 3.92 -11.74
CA TYR A 70 -2.48 4.40 -12.92
C TYR A 70 -2.57 3.41 -14.09
N GLY A 71 -2.31 2.13 -13.84
CA GLY A 71 -2.39 1.06 -14.84
C GLY A 71 -3.77 0.95 -15.48
N PHE A 72 -4.84 0.91 -14.68
CA PHE A 72 -6.21 0.84 -15.19
C PHE A 72 -6.65 2.15 -15.85
N TYR A 73 -6.28 3.31 -15.30
CA TYR A 73 -6.58 4.62 -15.88
C TYR A 73 -5.96 4.79 -17.26
N LYS A 74 -4.67 4.45 -17.44
CA LYS A 74 -4.00 4.53 -18.75
C LYS A 74 -4.56 3.55 -19.78
N ASN A 75 -5.17 2.45 -19.32
CA ASN A 75 -5.92 1.53 -20.15
C ASN A 75 -7.38 1.94 -20.37
N GLN A 76 -7.76 3.18 -20.02
CA GLN A 76 -9.07 3.78 -20.28
C GLN A 76 -10.24 2.99 -19.65
N TYR A 77 -9.99 2.34 -18.51
CA TYR A 77 -11.08 1.73 -17.75
C TYR A 77 -12.01 2.81 -17.16
N PRO A 78 -13.31 2.55 -17.02
CA PRO A 78 -14.22 3.47 -16.34
C PRO A 78 -13.90 3.54 -14.85
N LEU A 79 -14.17 4.70 -14.23
CA LEU A 79 -13.82 4.99 -12.83
C LEU A 79 -14.25 3.88 -11.84
N LYS A 80 -15.47 3.36 -11.98
CA LYS A 80 -15.97 2.26 -11.14
C LYS A 80 -15.09 1.01 -11.23
N LYS A 81 -14.63 0.64 -12.43
CA LYS A 81 -13.72 -0.51 -12.62
C LYS A 81 -12.32 -0.22 -12.10
N ILE A 82 -11.81 1.00 -12.27
CA ILE A 82 -10.52 1.40 -11.69
C ILE A 82 -10.55 1.20 -10.17
N ILE A 83 -11.57 1.71 -9.49
CA ILE A 83 -11.72 1.61 -8.03
C ILE A 83 -11.80 0.15 -7.59
N VAL A 84 -12.73 -0.62 -8.15
CA VAL A 84 -12.97 -2.01 -7.73
C VAL A 84 -11.75 -2.89 -8.03
N TYR A 85 -11.17 -2.77 -9.22
CA TYR A 85 -10.06 -3.65 -9.60
C TYR A 85 -8.78 -3.32 -8.86
N SER A 86 -8.46 -2.04 -8.63
CA SER A 86 -7.31 -1.66 -7.81
C SER A 86 -7.45 -2.15 -6.36
N LEU A 87 -8.65 -2.07 -5.77
CA LEU A 87 -8.90 -2.58 -4.42
C LEU A 87 -8.73 -4.10 -4.35
N ILE A 88 -9.33 -4.84 -5.30
CA ILE A 88 -9.21 -6.30 -5.35
C ILE A 88 -7.74 -6.71 -5.55
N CYS A 89 -7.00 -6.07 -6.44
CA CYS A 89 -5.58 -6.36 -6.65
C CYS A 89 -4.75 -6.11 -5.39
N ALA A 90 -4.97 -4.99 -4.69
CA ALA A 90 -4.26 -4.69 -3.44
C ALA A 90 -4.61 -5.68 -2.32
N PHE A 91 -5.89 -5.99 -2.14
CA PHE A 91 -6.36 -6.98 -1.15
C PHE A 91 -5.79 -8.37 -1.41
N LEU A 92 -5.86 -8.86 -2.66
CA LEU A 92 -5.31 -10.17 -3.01
C LEU A 92 -3.80 -10.21 -2.79
N TYR A 93 -3.11 -9.10 -3.09
CA TYR A 93 -1.67 -9.03 -2.84
C TYR A 93 -1.34 -9.03 -1.35
N ALA A 94 -2.12 -8.32 -0.51
CA ALA A 94 -2.00 -8.38 0.95
C ALA A 94 -2.20 -9.79 1.49
N CYS A 95 -3.20 -10.53 0.99
CA CYS A 95 -3.37 -11.94 1.32
C CYS A 95 -2.15 -12.78 0.92
N THR A 96 -1.55 -12.53 -0.25
CA THR A 96 -0.37 -13.29 -0.70
C THR A 96 0.87 -12.97 0.13
N ASP A 97 0.99 -11.73 0.62
CA ASP A 97 2.11 -11.30 1.46
C ASP A 97 2.03 -11.94 2.85
N GLU A 98 0.86 -11.88 3.49
CA GLU A 98 0.65 -12.53 4.79
C GLU A 98 0.79 -14.04 4.71
N PHE A 99 0.32 -14.65 3.61
CA PHE A 99 0.56 -16.06 3.35
C PHE A 99 2.05 -16.38 3.21
N HIS A 100 2.82 -15.54 2.51
CA HIS A 100 4.27 -15.69 2.40
C HIS A 100 4.97 -15.55 3.78
N GLN A 101 4.54 -14.61 4.61
CA GLN A 101 5.09 -14.39 5.95
C GLN A 101 4.92 -15.61 6.87
N LEU A 102 3.91 -16.47 6.65
CA LEU A 102 3.76 -17.74 7.41
C LEU A 102 4.97 -18.68 7.25
N PHE A 103 5.74 -18.55 6.17
CA PHE A 103 6.93 -19.36 5.92
C PHE A 103 8.21 -18.72 6.46
N ILE A 104 8.12 -17.52 7.05
CA ILE A 104 9.26 -16.78 7.58
C ILE A 104 9.32 -16.96 9.10
N GLY A 105 10.43 -17.49 9.59
CA GLY A 105 10.66 -17.66 11.03
C GLY A 105 10.55 -16.33 11.79
N GLY A 106 9.73 -16.32 12.85
CA GLY A 106 9.51 -15.14 13.69
C GLY A 106 8.42 -14.17 13.19
N ARG A 107 7.72 -14.52 12.11
CA ARG A 107 6.48 -13.86 11.68
C ARG A 107 5.29 -14.76 11.99
N ALA A 108 4.17 -14.17 12.37
CA ALA A 108 2.88 -14.85 12.40
C ALA A 108 2.01 -14.14 11.36
N GLY A 109 1.49 -14.87 10.37
CA GLY A 109 0.54 -14.28 9.43
C GLY A 109 -0.73 -13.89 10.18
N GLN A 110 -1.10 -12.61 10.14
CA GLN A 110 -2.26 -12.07 10.83
C GLN A 110 -3.26 -11.52 9.82
N PHE A 111 -4.50 -12.01 9.90
CA PHE A 111 -5.57 -11.44 9.08
C PHE A 111 -5.79 -9.95 9.36
N THR A 112 -5.47 -9.48 10.58
CA THR A 112 -5.52 -8.06 10.91
C THR A 112 -4.54 -7.22 10.10
N ASP A 113 -3.41 -7.78 9.67
CA ASP A 113 -2.43 -7.04 8.88
C ASP A 113 -2.90 -6.90 7.42
N VAL A 114 -3.55 -7.93 6.86
CA VAL A 114 -4.30 -7.80 5.58
C VAL A 114 -5.32 -6.65 5.63
N LEU A 115 -6.06 -6.53 6.75
CA LEU A 115 -7.05 -5.47 6.91
C LEU A 115 -6.41 -4.08 6.97
N ILE A 116 -5.28 -3.93 7.68
CA ILE A 116 -4.55 -2.67 7.77
C ILE A 116 -4.00 -2.25 6.41
N ASP A 117 -3.43 -3.17 5.66
CA ASP A 117 -2.90 -2.93 4.31
C ASP A 117 -4.02 -2.54 3.34
N THR A 118 -5.16 -3.22 3.46
CA THR A 118 -6.37 -2.88 2.70
C THR A 118 -6.92 -1.50 3.07
N CYS A 119 -6.81 -1.06 4.32
CA CYS A 119 -7.14 0.32 4.71
C CYS A 119 -6.23 1.32 4.00
N GLY A 120 -4.93 1.03 3.86
CA GLY A 120 -4.01 1.83 3.05
C GLY A 120 -4.47 1.96 1.59
N ALA A 121 -4.90 0.85 0.99
CA ALA A 121 -5.48 0.85 -0.36
C ALA A 121 -6.76 1.71 -0.46
N LEU A 122 -7.65 1.62 0.54
CA LEU A 122 -8.86 2.45 0.61
C LEU A 122 -8.54 3.94 0.71
N ILE A 123 -7.54 4.33 1.51
CA ILE A 123 -7.08 5.72 1.61
C ILE A 123 -6.66 6.24 0.23
N ALA A 124 -5.84 5.48 -0.51
CA ALA A 124 -5.43 5.85 -1.87
C ALA A 124 -6.61 6.01 -2.84
N ILE A 125 -7.60 5.12 -2.76
CA ILE A 125 -8.83 5.20 -3.57
C ILE A 125 -9.64 6.45 -3.24
N VAL A 126 -9.82 6.76 -1.96
CA VAL A 126 -10.56 7.94 -1.50
C VAL A 126 -9.90 9.21 -2.01
N ILE A 127 -8.57 9.33 -1.85
CA ILE A 127 -7.79 10.46 -2.37
C ILE A 127 -7.98 10.58 -3.89
N TYR A 128 -7.85 9.48 -4.64
CA TYR A 128 -8.03 9.49 -6.10
C TYR A 128 -9.46 9.89 -6.51
N TYR A 129 -10.48 9.40 -5.80
CA TYR A 129 -11.87 9.73 -6.07
C TYR A 129 -12.14 11.22 -5.91
N PHE A 130 -11.73 11.81 -4.78
CA PHE A 130 -11.89 13.24 -4.52
C PHE A 130 -11.10 14.11 -5.51
N TYR A 131 -9.88 13.71 -5.86
CA TYR A 131 -9.10 14.38 -6.89
C TYR A 131 -9.84 14.43 -8.23
N ASN A 132 -10.41 13.32 -8.69
CA ASN A 132 -11.17 13.27 -9.94
C ASN A 132 -12.48 14.04 -9.86
N TYR A 133 -13.17 13.99 -8.71
CA TYR A 133 -14.38 14.77 -8.47
C TYR A 133 -14.11 16.27 -8.59
N TRP A 134 -13.07 16.76 -7.89
CA TRP A 134 -12.68 18.17 -7.92
C TRP A 134 -12.26 18.62 -9.33
N LYS A 135 -11.47 17.80 -10.03
CA LYS A 135 -11.06 18.07 -11.41
C LYS A 135 -12.26 18.20 -12.35
N ARG A 136 -13.24 17.29 -12.28
CA ARG A 136 -14.45 17.34 -13.13
C ARG A 136 -15.28 18.58 -12.85
N LYS A 137 -15.48 18.94 -11.58
CA LYS A 137 -16.22 20.14 -11.16
C LYS A 137 -15.58 21.42 -11.72
N ASN A 138 -14.25 21.52 -11.68
CA ASN A 138 -13.55 22.71 -12.20
C ASN A 138 -13.48 22.75 -13.74
N SER A 139 -13.51 21.60 -14.41
CA SER A 139 -13.58 21.54 -15.88
C SER A 139 -14.97 21.86 -16.44
N SER A 140 -16.06 21.67 -15.68
CA SER A 140 -17.41 22.07 -16.09
C SER A 140 -17.73 23.55 -15.88
N LEU A 141 -16.81 24.31 -15.27
CA LEU A 141 -16.93 25.75 -15.02
C LEU A 141 -16.13 26.60 -16.03
N LYS A 142 -15.47 25.96 -17.00
CA LYS A 142 -14.79 26.58 -18.14
C LYS A 142 -15.52 26.23 -19.42
#